data_AF-A0A354I9G9-F1
#
_entry.id   AF-A0A354I9G9-F1
#
_cell.length_a   1.000
_cell.length_b   1.000
_cell.length_c   1.000
_cell.angle_alpha   90.00
_cell.angle_beta   90.00
_cell.angle_gamma   90.00
#
_symmetry.space_group_name_H-M   'P 1'
#
loop_
_entity.id
_entity.type
_entity.pdbx_description
1 polymer ?
#
loop_
_entity_poly.entity_id
_entity_poly.type
_entity_poly.pdbx_seq_one_letter_code
_entity_poly.pdbx_strand_id
1 'polypeptide(L)' 'MTFTECIVLCAGNQELVREFNRLRGLHMGEKRSGIDLAIDKACGHDPDKEAFPAFIEFVEECIWEPLLSQLV' A
#
# COMPACT_ATOMS: atom_id res chain seq x y z
N MET A 1 20.26 1.88 -1.30
CA MET A 1 18.79 1.80 -1.32
C MET A 1 18.25 3.20 -1.16
N THR A 2 17.44 3.67 -2.11
CA THR A 2 16.68 4.93 -2.01
C THR A 2 15.30 4.68 -1.40
N PHE A 3 14.60 5.73 -0.98
CA PHE A 3 13.23 5.60 -0.48
C PHE A 3 12.28 5.04 -1.55
N THR A 4 12.42 5.47 -2.80
CA THR A 4 11.63 4.93 -3.93
C THR A 4 11.90 3.43 -4.14
N GLU A 5 13.15 2.98 -4.07
CA GLU A 5 13.49 1.55 -4.13
C GLU A 5 12.86 0.78 -2.96
N CYS A 6 12.86 1.36 -1.75
CA CYS A 6 12.24 0.77 -0.58
C CYS A 6 10.72 0.60 -0.76
N ILE A 7 10.02 1.62 -1.26
CA ILE A 7 8.58 1.56 -1.58
C ILE A 7 8.30 0.44 -2.59
N VAL A 8 9.08 0.35 -3.68
CA VAL A 8 8.88 -0.67 -4.72
C VAL A 8 9.09 -2.07 -4.16
N LEU A 9 10.12 -2.27 -3.33
CA LEU A 9 10.36 -3.54 -2.65
C LEU A 9 9.20 -3.90 -1.71
N CYS A 10 8.69 -2.93 -0.97
CA CYS A 10 7.56 -3.10 -0.06
C CYS A 10 6.26 -3.43 -0.80
N ALA A 11 5.97 -2.75 -1.91
CA ALA A 11 4.81 -3.02 -2.74
C ALA A 11 4.88 -4.41 -3.40
N GLY A 12 6.08 -4.91 -3.68
CA GLY A 12 6.31 -6.28 -4.17
C GLY A 12 6.14 -7.36 -3.10
N ASN A 13 6.16 -7.00 -1.81
CA ASN A 13 6.02 -7.95 -0.71
C ASN A 13 4.55 -8.14 -0.31
N GLN A 14 3.97 -9.27 -0.75
CA GLN A 14 2.55 -9.58 -0.53
C GLN A 14 2.16 -9.69 0.95
N GLU A 15 3.07 -10.15 1.82
CA GLU A 15 2.79 -10.24 3.25
C GLU A 15 2.70 -8.85 3.87
N LEU A 16 3.62 -7.96 3.49
CA LEU A 16 3.60 -6.56 3.94
C LEU A 16 2.33 -5.84 3.47
N VAL A 17 2.00 -5.95 2.19
CA VAL A 17 0.80 -5.34 1.61
C VAL A 17 -0.46 -5.85 2.31
N ARG A 18 -0.52 -7.15 2.62
CA ARG A 18 -1.64 -7.74 3.36
C ARG A 18 -1.75 -7.16 4.77
N GLU A 19 -0.65 -7.03 5.51
CA GLU A 19 -0.68 -6.46 6.85
C GLU A 19 -1.03 -4.97 6.84
N PHE A 20 -0.54 -4.22 5.85
CA PHE A 20 -0.97 -2.84 5.62
C PHE A 20 -2.48 -2.75 5.41
N ASN A 21 -3.04 -3.55 4.49
CA ASN A 21 -4.47 -3.61 4.21
C ASN A 21 -5.27 -3.93 5.50
N ARG A 22 -4.83 -4.93 6.26
CA ARG A 22 -5.45 -5.33 7.54
C ARG A 22 -5.44 -4.21 8.58
N LEU A 23 -4.31 -3.49 8.72
CA LEU A 23 -4.13 -2.46 9.73
C LEU A 23 -4.85 -1.15 9.39
N ARG A 24 -4.93 -0.80 8.10
CA ARG A 24 -5.52 0.46 7.63
C ARG A 24 -6.95 0.31 7.13
N GLY A 25 -7.48 -0.91 7.04
CA GLY A 25 -8.81 -1.18 6.49
C GLY A 25 -8.90 -0.85 4.99
N LEU A 26 -7.79 -1.04 4.28
CA LEU A 26 -7.65 -0.76 2.86
C LEU A 26 -7.51 -2.07 2.07
N HIS A 27 -7.63 -1.99 0.75
CA HIS A 27 -7.65 -3.15 -0.14
C HIS A 27 -6.68 -2.95 -1.31
N MET A 28 -5.49 -2.42 -1.03
CA MET A 28 -4.47 -2.14 -2.04
C MET A 28 -4.05 -3.44 -2.73
N GLY A 29 -4.11 -3.45 -4.07
CA GLY A 29 -3.63 -4.58 -4.88
C GLY A 29 -4.42 -5.88 -4.73
N GLU A 30 -5.55 -5.88 -4.02
CA GLU A 30 -6.41 -7.04 -3.90
C GLU A 30 -7.18 -7.31 -5.21
N LYS A 31 -7.36 -8.59 -5.54
CA LYS A 31 -8.17 -8.97 -6.70
C LYS A 31 -9.63 -8.68 -6.44
N ARG A 32 -10.23 -7.84 -7.28
CA ARG A 32 -11.66 -7.50 -7.26
C ARG A 32 -12.44 -8.44 -8.17
N SER A 33 -13.66 -8.78 -7.77
CA SER A 33 -14.57 -9.54 -8.64
C SER A 33 -15.06 -8.66 -9.79
N GLY A 34 -15.66 -9.27 -10.81
CA GLY A 34 -16.26 -8.51 -11.90
C GLY A 34 -17.42 -7.59 -11.46
N ILE A 35 -18.11 -7.95 -10.37
CA ILE A 35 -19.18 -7.14 -9.79
C ILE A 35 -18.59 -5.92 -9.08
N ASP A 36 -17.56 -6.11 -8.27
CA ASP A 36 -16.91 -5.00 -7.53
C ASP A 36 -16.36 -3.96 -8.51
N LEU A 37 -15.68 -4.40 -9.57
CA LEU A 37 -15.17 -3.50 -10.62
C LEU A 37 -16.30 -2.74 -11.34
N ALA A 38 -17.46 -3.37 -11.55
CA ALA A 38 -18.60 -2.71 -12.17
C ALA A 38 -19.22 -1.65 -11.25
N ILE A 39 -19.30 -1.93 -9.94
CA ILE A 39 -19.76 -0.98 -8.93
C ILE A 39 -18.80 0.20 -8.82
N ASP A 40 -17.50 -0.07 -8.63
CA ASP A 40 -16.44 0.95 -8.55
C ASP A 40 -16.49 1.89 -9.74
N LYS A 41 -16.59 1.33 -10.95
CA LYS A 41 -16.69 2.12 -12.19
C LYS A 41 -17.97 2.95 -12.25
N ALA A 42 -19.12 2.41 -11.85
CA ALA A 42 -20.38 3.14 -11.85
C ALA A 42 -20.39 4.29 -10.82
N CYS A 43 -19.67 4.12 -9.71
CA CYS A 43 -19.56 5.11 -8.65
C CYS A 43 -18.35 6.06 -8.82
N GLY A 44 -17.47 5.82 -9.77
CA GLY A 44 -16.22 6.59 -9.97
C GLY A 44 -15.20 6.39 -8.84
N HIS A 45 -15.28 5.25 -8.14
CA HIS A 45 -14.38 4.89 -7.06
C HIS A 45 -13.15 4.16 -7.61
N ASP A 46 -11.96 4.60 -7.16
CA ASP A 46 -10.69 3.91 -7.41
C ASP A 46 -10.04 3.64 -6.05
N PRO A 47 -10.11 2.40 -5.55
CA PRO A 47 -9.64 2.10 -4.20
C PRO A 47 -8.12 2.20 -4.08
N ASP A 48 -7.39 2.00 -5.18
CA ASP A 48 -5.93 2.07 -5.17
C ASP A 48 -5.44 3.52 -5.17
N LYS A 49 -6.23 4.46 -5.74
CA LYS A 49 -5.93 5.89 -5.70
C LYS A 49 -5.83 6.45 -4.28
N GLU A 50 -6.67 5.96 -3.37
CA GLU A 50 -6.64 6.37 -1.95
C GLU A 50 -5.66 5.51 -1.14
N ALA A 51 -5.49 4.24 -1.50
CA ALA A 51 -4.63 3.34 -0.75
C ALA A 51 -3.13 3.57 -0.98
N PHE A 52 -2.72 4.01 -2.18
CA PHE A 52 -1.30 4.17 -2.51
C PHE A 52 -0.60 5.28 -1.71
N PRO A 53 -1.18 6.49 -1.55
CA PRO A 53 -0.60 7.51 -0.67
C PRO A 53 -0.48 7.04 0.78
N ALA A 54 -1.52 6.40 1.32
CA ALA A 54 -1.51 5.84 2.68
C ALA A 54 -0.45 4.72 2.82
N PHE A 55 -0.18 3.96 1.76
CA PHE A 55 0.87 2.95 1.75
C PHE A 55 2.27 3.58 1.79
N ILE A 56 2.50 4.67 1.05
CA ILE A 56 3.78 5.38 1.06
C ILE A 56 4.06 5.95 2.47
N GLU A 57 3.07 6.59 3.09
CA GLU A 57 3.18 7.10 4.47
C GLU A 57 3.48 5.95 5.45
N PHE A 58 2.78 4.81 5.32
CA PHE A 58 3.05 3.64 6.14
C PHE A 58 4.49 3.11 5.97
N VAL A 59 5.01 3.06 4.74
CA VAL A 59 6.40 2.63 4.47
C VAL A 59 7.41 3.63 5.04
N GLU A 60 7.13 4.92 4.96
CA GLU A 60 7.96 5.97 5.55
C GLU A 60 8.10 5.78 7.06
N GLU A 61 6.97 5.78 7.77
CA GLU A 61 6.90 5.74 9.24
C GLU A 61 7.37 4.40 9.82
N CYS A 62 6.97 3.28 9.22
CA CYS A 62 7.13 1.97 9.84
C CYS A 62 8.37 1.21 9.37
N ILE A 63 9.00 1.63 8.27
CA ILE A 63 10.11 0.88 7.65
C ILE A 63 11.30 1.79 7.40
N TRP A 64 11.10 2.88 6.65
CA TRP A 64 12.20 3.73 6.20
C TRP A 64 12.84 4.50 7.36
N GLU A 65 12.05 5.23 8.15
CA GLU A 65 12.56 5.99 9.29
C GLU A 65 13.25 5.08 10.35
N PRO A 66 12.67 3.92 10.74
CA PRO A 66 13.35 2.97 11.61
C PRO A 66 14.66 2.43 11.03
N LEU A 67 14.71 2.13 9.73
CA LEU A 67 15.91 1.62 9.07
C LEU A 67 17.03 2.65 9.04
N LEU A 68 16.71 3.93 8.81
CA LEU A 68 17.69 5.02 8.92
C LEU A 68 18.21 5.19 10.35
N SER A 69 17.33 5.07 11.35
CA SER A 69 17.69 5.22 12.76
C SER A 69 18.62 4.11 13.27
N GLN A 70 18.62 2.94 12.64
CA GLN A 70 19.54 1.84 12.95
C GLN A 70 20.94 2.00 12.34
N LEU A 71 21.10 2.95 11.42
CA LEU A 71 22.37 3.22 10.73
C LEU A 71 23.20 4.34 11.40
N VAL A 72 22.70 4.91 12.49
CA VAL A 72 23.31 6.03 13.25
C VAL A 72 23.85 5.54 14.59
#